data_AF-A0A3P7R1E2-F1
#
_entry.id   AF-A0A3P7R1E2-F1
#
_cell.length_a   1.000
_cell.length_b   1.000
_cell.length_c   1.000
_cell.angle_alpha   90.00
_cell.angle_beta   90.00
_cell.angle_gamma   90.00
#
_symmetry.space_group_name_H-M   'P 1'
#
loop_
_entity.id
_entity.type
_entity.pdbx_description
1 polymer ?
#
loop_
_entity_poly.entity_id
_entity_poly.type
_entity_poly.pdbx_seq_one_letter_code
_entity_poly.pdbx_strand_id
1 'polypeptide(L)'
;MMQRSSPNILITGTPGCGKSTLSAELAAATGLNYISVNDVAKEQDLYDEYDEENECHVLDEDRVIDELEPKMQEGGQVLNVLFHIIRSIFFRRLIYALFAKQVILDEARESYAPEIVHELKSETLEDLQKNVSDISAWIQQWKATHPT
;
A
#
# COMPACT_ATOMS: atom_id res chain seq x y z
N MET A 1 14.45 18.90 -3.65
CA MET A 1 13.89 17.55 -3.40
C MET A 1 14.32 16.66 -4.54
N MET A 2 14.96 15.52 -4.27
CA MET A 2 15.35 14.56 -5.32
C MET A 2 14.09 14.00 -6.01
N GLN A 3 14.07 13.98 -7.34
CA GLN A 3 13.05 13.25 -8.09
C GLN A 3 13.29 11.75 -7.87
N ARG A 4 12.24 11.02 -7.49
CA ARG A 4 12.31 9.55 -7.31
C ARG A 4 12.29 8.91 -8.70
N SER A 5 13.08 7.84 -8.86
CA SER A 5 13.12 7.07 -10.11
C SER A 5 12.00 6.05 -10.25
N SER A 6 11.25 5.77 -9.18
CA SER A 6 10.18 4.78 -9.15
C SER A 6 9.02 5.21 -8.24
N PRO A 7 7.77 4.84 -8.57
CA PRO A 7 6.59 5.19 -7.78
C PRO A 7 6.50 4.32 -6.51
N ASN A 8 5.69 4.76 -5.55
CA ASN A 8 5.22 3.92 -4.45
C ASN A 8 3.76 3.53 -4.68
N ILE A 9 3.44 2.27 -4.43
CA ILE A 9 2.12 1.66 -4.61
C ILE A 9 1.59 1.32 -3.22
N LEU A 10 0.38 1.75 -2.89
CA LEU A 10 -0.33 1.28 -1.70
C LEU A 10 -1.27 0.15 -2.13
N ILE A 11 -1.37 -0.90 -1.33
CA ILE A 11 -2.36 -1.95 -1.51
C ILE A 11 -3.09 -2.07 -0.19
N THR A 12 -4.36 -1.70 -0.19
CA THR A 12 -5.21 -1.70 0.99
C THR A 12 -6.51 -2.49 0.73
N GLY A 13 -7.42 -2.51 1.69
CA GLY A 13 -8.65 -3.28 1.63
C GLY A 13 -8.85 -4.18 2.86
N THR A 14 -10.04 -4.74 2.97
CA THR A 14 -10.41 -5.60 4.11
C THR A 14 -9.55 -6.86 4.19
N PRO A 15 -9.40 -7.46 5.39
CA PRO A 15 -8.82 -8.80 5.52
C PRO A 15 -9.47 -9.80 4.56
N GLY A 16 -8.69 -10.74 4.03
CA GLY A 16 -9.17 -11.81 3.13
C GLY A 16 -9.26 -11.46 1.64
N CYS A 17 -9.03 -10.20 1.25
CA CYS A 17 -9.21 -9.75 -0.14
C CYS A 17 -7.98 -9.92 -1.05
N GLY A 18 -7.06 -10.84 -0.72
CA GLY A 18 -5.91 -11.15 -1.58
C GLY A 18 -4.78 -10.10 -1.63
N LYS A 19 -4.80 -9.07 -0.78
CA LYS A 19 -3.79 -7.98 -0.75
C LYS A 19 -2.35 -8.46 -0.74
N SER A 20 -2.02 -9.38 0.18
CA SER A 20 -0.66 -9.90 0.33
C SER A 20 -0.21 -10.67 -0.92
N THR A 21 -1.13 -11.43 -1.52
CA THR A 21 -0.86 -12.15 -2.78
C THR A 21 -0.60 -11.16 -3.92
N LEU A 22 -1.48 -10.16 -4.11
CA LEU A 22 -1.27 -9.13 -5.14
C LEU A 22 0.04 -8.38 -4.94
N SER A 23 0.36 -8.01 -3.70
CA SER A 23 1.56 -7.24 -3.38
C SER A 23 2.84 -8.02 -3.68
N ALA A 24 2.87 -9.31 -3.32
CA ALA A 24 4.00 -10.19 -3.59
C ALA A 24 4.20 -10.42 -5.10
N GLU A 25 3.13 -10.74 -5.83
CA GLU A 25 3.18 -10.94 -7.28
C GLU A 25 3.58 -9.65 -8.01
N LEU A 26 3.06 -8.51 -7.59
CA LEU A 26 3.40 -7.21 -8.18
C LEU A 26 4.88 -6.85 -7.94
N ALA A 27 5.39 -7.06 -6.73
CA ALA A 27 6.80 -6.85 -6.43
C ALA A 27 7.70 -7.76 -7.28
N ALA A 28 7.35 -9.04 -7.41
CA ALA A 28 8.06 -9.99 -8.27
C ALA A 28 8.05 -9.57 -9.75
N ALA A 29 6.90 -9.10 -10.26
CA ALA A 29 6.74 -8.69 -11.66
C ALA A 29 7.46 -7.38 -12.01
N THR A 30 7.61 -6.47 -11.04
CA THR A 30 8.07 -5.08 -11.30
C THR A 30 9.45 -4.77 -10.75
N GLY A 31 9.97 -5.62 -9.86
CA GLY A 31 11.22 -5.41 -9.13
C GLY A 31 11.11 -4.33 -8.03
N LEU A 32 9.90 -3.87 -7.70
CA LEU A 32 9.67 -3.00 -6.55
C LEU A 32 9.82 -3.80 -5.25
N ASN A 33 10.17 -3.11 -4.17
CA ASN A 33 10.31 -3.74 -2.86
C ASN A 33 8.95 -3.88 -2.17
N TYR A 34 8.62 -5.10 -1.73
CA TYR A 34 7.39 -5.36 -0.99
C TYR A 34 7.58 -5.08 0.51
N ILE A 35 6.72 -4.24 1.08
CA ILE A 35 6.67 -3.95 2.51
C ILE A 35 5.29 -4.29 3.05
N SER A 36 5.25 -5.16 4.05
CA SER A 36 4.05 -5.47 4.83
C SER A 36 4.10 -4.67 6.14
N VAL A 37 3.15 -3.78 6.36
CA VAL A 37 3.13 -2.97 7.60
C VAL A 37 2.97 -3.85 8.84
N ASN A 38 2.23 -4.94 8.73
CA ASN A 38 2.10 -5.91 9.83
C ASN A 38 3.45 -6.53 10.22
N ASP A 39 4.27 -6.88 9.23
CA ASP A 39 5.57 -7.51 9.47
C ASP A 39 6.55 -6.49 10.06
N VAL A 40 6.55 -5.25 9.53
CA VAL A 40 7.36 -4.14 10.09
C VAL A 40 6.98 -3.87 11.55
N ALA A 41 5.68 -3.76 11.85
CA ALA A 41 5.23 -3.51 13.21
C ALA A 41 5.60 -4.63 14.17
N LYS A 42 5.51 -5.89 13.71
CA LYS A 42 5.89 -7.05 14.52
C LYS A 42 7.39 -7.13 14.76
N GLU A 43 8.20 -6.89 13.72
CA GLU A 43 9.66 -6.97 13.81
C GLU A 43 10.28 -5.85 14.64
N GLN A 44 9.68 -4.66 14.61
CA GLN A 44 10.17 -3.46 15.29
C GLN A 44 9.41 -3.14 16.59
N ASP A 45 8.47 -4.01 16.99
CA ASP A 45 7.62 -3.84 18.19
C ASP A 45 6.94 -2.45 18.22
N LEU A 46 6.22 -2.14 17.13
CA LEU A 46 5.54 -0.86 16.90
C LEU A 46 4.08 -0.94 17.36
N TYR A 47 3.90 -1.25 18.63
CA TYR A 47 2.60 -1.35 19.29
C TYR A 47 2.56 -0.41 20.48
N ASP A 48 1.39 0.16 20.77
CA ASP A 48 1.14 1.02 21.92
C ASP A 48 0.54 0.23 23.07
N GLU A 49 -0.77 -0.01 22.98
CA GLU A 49 -1.57 -0.66 24.01
C GLU A 49 -2.07 -2.03 23.53
N TYR A 50 -2.40 -2.90 24.49
CA TYR A 50 -3.09 -4.15 24.20
C TYR A 50 -4.60 -3.95 24.39
N ASP A 51 -5.37 -4.22 23.35
CA ASP A 51 -6.83 -4.23 23.38
C ASP A 51 -7.29 -5.59 23.92
N GLU A 52 -7.70 -5.62 25.19
CA GLU A 52 -8.18 -6.84 25.86
C GLU A 52 -9.52 -7.35 25.29
N GLU A 53 -10.36 -6.48 24.72
CA GLU A 53 -11.66 -6.87 24.16
C GLU A 53 -11.50 -7.63 22.84
N ASN A 54 -10.59 -7.14 22.00
CA ASN A 54 -10.31 -7.72 20.69
C ASN A 54 -9.11 -8.68 20.68
N GLU A 55 -8.50 -8.90 21.85
CA GLU A 55 -7.31 -9.74 22.07
C GLU A 55 -6.14 -9.40 21.11
N CYS A 56 -5.94 -8.12 20.79
CA CYS A 56 -4.97 -7.68 19.79
C CYS A 56 -4.14 -6.47 20.26
N HIS A 57 -2.95 -6.30 19.69
CA HIS A 57 -2.14 -5.10 19.93
C HIS A 57 -2.60 -3.96 19.02
N VAL A 58 -2.77 -2.78 19.60
CA VAL A 58 -2.99 -1.53 18.88
C VAL A 58 -1.66 -1.09 18.28
N LEU A 59 -1.65 -0.82 16.98
CA LEU A 59 -0.47 -0.31 16.28
C LEU A 59 -0.17 1.12 16.70
N ASP A 60 1.09 1.41 17.01
CA ASP A 60 1.57 2.79 17.14
C ASP A 60 1.76 3.35 15.71
N GLU A 61 0.75 4.09 15.24
CA GLU A 61 0.72 4.59 13.87
C GLU A 61 1.83 5.61 13.60
N ASP A 62 2.17 6.45 14.58
CA ASP A 62 3.21 7.48 14.45
C ASP A 62 4.58 6.81 14.26
N ARG A 63 4.91 5.81 15.10
CA ARG A 63 6.18 5.07 14.95
C ARG A 63 6.23 4.25 13.67
N VAL A 64 5.10 3.69 13.21
CA VAL A 64 5.02 3.02 11.92
C VAL A 64 5.32 3.98 10.77
N ILE A 65 4.78 5.20 10.81
CA ILE A 65 5.04 6.23 9.80
C ILE A 65 6.51 6.63 9.81
N ASP A 66 7.09 6.88 10.98
CA ASP A 66 8.50 7.24 11.15
C ASP A 66 9.45 6.17 10.56
N GLU A 67 9.15 4.88 10.79
CA GLU A 67 9.93 3.76 10.25
C GLU A 67 9.78 3.62 8.72
N LEU A 68 8.60 3.91 8.17
CA LEU A 68 8.33 3.78 6.74
C LEU A 68 8.78 4.99 5.92
N GLU A 69 8.85 6.18 6.51
CA GLU A 69 9.14 7.42 5.79
C GLU A 69 10.45 7.36 4.98
N PRO A 70 11.60 6.94 5.53
CA PRO A 70 12.85 6.87 4.79
C PRO A 70 12.72 5.98 3.53
N LYS A 71 12.09 4.80 3.68
CA LYS A 71 11.85 3.84 2.58
C LYS A 71 10.93 4.44 1.52
N MET A 72 9.89 5.16 1.96
CA MET A 72 9.00 5.87 1.03
C MET A 72 9.72 6.99 0.29
N GLN A 73 10.70 7.66 0.91
CA GLN A 73 11.48 8.72 0.28
C GLN A 73 12.35 8.21 -0.88
N GLU A 74 12.90 6.99 -0.77
CA GLU A 74 13.66 6.31 -1.83
C GLU A 74 12.81 6.04 -3.08
N GLY A 75 11.52 5.73 -2.90
CA GLY A 75 10.64 5.30 -3.99
C GLY A 75 10.72 3.81 -4.27
N GLY A 76 9.88 3.29 -5.18
CA GLY A 76 9.94 1.90 -5.61
C GLY A 76 9.40 0.89 -4.60
N GLN A 77 8.43 1.28 -3.78
CA GLN A 77 7.85 0.44 -2.74
C GLN A 77 6.44 -0.03 -3.11
N VAL A 78 6.10 -1.27 -2.79
CA VAL A 78 4.73 -1.80 -2.75
C VAL A 78 4.38 -2.01 -1.28
N LEU A 79 3.55 -1.13 -0.74
CA LEU A 79 3.18 -1.10 0.67
C LEU A 79 1.80 -1.75 0.87
N ASN A 80 1.73 -2.82 1.68
CA ASN A 80 0.46 -3.47 2.06
C ASN A 80 0.02 -3.02 3.44
N VAL A 81 -1.18 -2.45 3.52
CA VAL A 81 -1.75 -1.84 4.73
C VAL A 81 -3.14 -2.41 4.98
N LEU A 82 -3.46 -2.67 6.25
CA LEU A 82 -4.84 -2.91 6.67
C LEU A 82 -5.56 -1.59 6.88
N PHE A 83 -6.83 -1.55 6.44
CA PHE A 83 -7.75 -0.42 6.41
C PHE A 83 -7.57 0.68 7.47
N HIS A 84 -7.23 0.35 8.72
CA HIS A 84 -7.22 1.30 9.83
C HIS A 84 -6.19 2.43 9.70
N ILE A 85 -5.08 2.23 8.98
CA ILE A 85 -3.93 3.17 8.97
C ILE A 85 -3.91 4.07 7.73
N ILE A 86 -4.95 4.02 6.88
CA ILE A 86 -4.94 4.76 5.59
C ILE A 86 -4.88 6.28 5.83
N ARG A 87 -5.58 6.78 6.86
CA ARG A 87 -5.68 8.21 7.18
C ARG A 87 -4.37 8.79 7.70
N SER A 88 -3.60 8.00 8.44
CA SER A 88 -2.37 8.44 9.09
C SER A 88 -1.16 8.35 8.15
N ILE A 89 -1.19 7.43 7.17
CA ILE A 89 -0.19 7.31 6.12
C ILE A 89 -0.41 8.42 5.06
N PHE A 90 -0.19 9.68 5.44
CA PHE A 90 -0.31 10.83 4.53
C PHE A 90 1.00 11.07 3.76
N PHE A 91 1.56 10.02 3.13
CA PHE A 91 2.66 10.24 2.21
C PHE A 91 2.11 10.91 0.95
N ARG A 92 2.49 12.17 0.72
CA ARG A 92 2.13 13.01 -0.45
C ARG A 92 2.57 12.44 -1.83
N ARG A 93 2.79 11.13 -1.97
CA ARG A 93 3.34 10.46 -3.17
C ARG A 93 3.08 8.95 -3.24
N LEU A 94 1.97 8.45 -2.67
CA LEU A 94 1.47 7.07 -2.92
C LEU A 94 0.49 7.11 -4.09
N ILE A 95 0.58 6.17 -5.05
CA ILE A 95 -0.03 6.34 -6.38
C ILE A 95 -1.00 5.22 -6.80
N TYR A 96 -1.28 4.24 -5.95
CA TYR A 96 -2.28 3.21 -6.25
C TYR A 96 -2.87 2.68 -4.97
N ALA A 97 -4.13 2.24 -4.94
CA ALA A 97 -4.76 1.67 -3.75
C ALA A 97 -5.83 0.64 -4.15
N LEU A 98 -5.71 -0.60 -3.67
CA LEU A 98 -6.71 -1.67 -3.84
C LEU A 98 -7.89 -1.45 -2.87
N PHE A 99 -9.13 -1.73 -3.30
CA PHE A 99 -10.32 -1.69 -2.44
C PHE A 99 -11.20 -2.89 -2.67
N ALA A 100 -11.64 -3.51 -1.58
CA ALA A 100 -12.57 -4.63 -1.62
C ALA A 100 -13.91 -4.33 -0.94
N LYS A 101 -14.09 -3.11 -0.40
CA LYS A 101 -15.35 -2.60 0.14
C LYS A 101 -15.45 -1.10 -0.13
N GLN A 102 -16.66 -0.65 -0.49
CA GLN A 102 -16.98 0.75 -0.82
C GLN A 102 -16.49 1.75 0.24
N VAL A 103 -16.63 1.42 1.53
CA VAL A 103 -16.21 2.29 2.65
C VAL A 103 -14.72 2.63 2.60
N ILE A 104 -13.87 1.64 2.28
CA ILE A 104 -12.41 1.82 2.22
C ILE A 104 -12.04 2.71 1.02
N LEU A 105 -12.75 2.51 -0.09
CA LEU A 105 -12.58 3.31 -1.31
C LEU A 105 -12.94 4.77 -1.06
N ASP A 106 -14.02 5.01 -0.32
CA ASP A 106 -14.48 6.36 0.00
C ASP A 106 -13.46 7.06 0.91
N GLU A 107 -12.96 6.42 1.96
CA GLU A 107 -11.93 7.00 2.83
C GLU A 107 -10.62 7.33 2.09
N ALA A 108 -10.22 6.48 1.16
CA ALA A 108 -9.05 6.78 0.34
C ALA A 108 -9.30 7.91 -0.65
N ARG A 109 -10.50 8.04 -1.21
CA ARG A 109 -10.86 9.20 -2.05
C ARG A 109 -10.93 10.51 -1.27
N GLU A 110 -11.21 10.45 0.03
CA GLU A 110 -11.11 11.60 0.93
C GLU A 110 -9.66 11.97 1.25
N SER A 111 -8.77 10.97 1.32
CA SER A 111 -7.38 11.13 1.76
C SER A 111 -6.40 11.39 0.61
N TYR A 112 -6.69 10.90 -0.59
CA TYR A 112 -5.84 10.96 -1.78
C TYR A 112 -6.57 11.58 -2.96
N ALA A 113 -5.81 12.08 -3.93
CA ALA A 113 -6.37 12.62 -5.15
C ALA A 113 -7.16 11.54 -5.92
N PRO A 114 -8.39 11.79 -6.40
CA PRO A 114 -9.20 10.74 -7.02
C PRO A 114 -8.54 10.04 -8.22
N GLU A 115 -7.65 10.73 -8.93
CA GLU A 115 -6.93 10.22 -10.10
C GLU A 115 -5.84 9.18 -9.78
N ILE A 116 -5.45 9.03 -8.51
CA ILE A 116 -4.45 8.03 -8.06
C ILE A 116 -5.08 6.90 -7.23
N VAL A 117 -6.42 6.91 -7.10
CA VAL A 117 -7.18 5.92 -6.32
C VAL A 117 -7.96 5.02 -7.29
N HIS A 118 -7.58 3.74 -7.35
CA HIS A 118 -8.09 2.79 -8.34
C HIS A 118 -8.69 1.55 -7.68
N GLU A 119 -10.01 1.42 -7.71
CA GLU A 119 -10.67 0.19 -7.29
C GLU A 119 -10.27 -0.99 -8.20
N LEU A 120 -9.97 -2.14 -7.58
CA LEU A 120 -9.67 -3.37 -8.31
C LEU A 120 -10.56 -4.49 -7.82
N LYS A 121 -11.02 -5.30 -8.77
CA LYS A 121 -11.69 -6.55 -8.48
C LYS A 121 -10.66 -7.59 -8.01
N SER A 122 -11.01 -8.46 -7.07
CA SER A 122 -10.10 -9.50 -6.54
C SER A 122 -10.85 -10.76 -6.10
N GLU A 123 -11.65 -11.35 -6.99
CA GLU A 123 -12.46 -12.55 -6.71
C GLU A 123 -11.86 -13.81 -7.32
N THR A 124 -11.09 -13.66 -8.40
CA THR A 124 -10.57 -14.77 -9.21
C THR A 124 -9.07 -14.64 -9.48
N LEU A 125 -8.47 -15.73 -9.97
CA LEU A 125 -7.08 -15.69 -10.44
C LEU A 125 -6.90 -14.78 -11.66
N GLU A 126 -7.93 -14.71 -12.52
CA GLU A 126 -7.93 -13.81 -13.68
C GLU A 126 -7.89 -12.34 -13.23
N ASP A 127 -8.63 -12.00 -12.17
CA ASP A 127 -8.59 -10.66 -11.56
C ASP A 127 -7.17 -10.36 -11.05
N LEU A 128 -6.53 -11.31 -10.34
CA LEU A 128 -5.16 -11.15 -9.86
C LEU A 128 -4.18 -10.89 -11.02
N GLN A 129 -4.20 -11.73 -12.06
CA GLN A 129 -3.32 -11.59 -13.22
C GLN A 129 -3.53 -10.26 -13.95
N LYS A 130 -4.79 -9.87 -14.13
CA LYS A 130 -5.15 -8.58 -14.73
C LYS A 130 -4.64 -7.42 -13.89
N ASN A 131 -4.85 -7.45 -12.58
CA ASN A 131 -4.39 -6.41 -11.66
C ASN A 131 -2.87 -6.26 -11.69
N VAL A 132 -2.12 -7.37 -11.63
CA VAL A 132 -0.66 -7.34 -11.73
C VAL A 132 -0.23 -6.73 -13.05
N SER A 133 -0.84 -7.15 -14.16
CA SER A 133 -0.54 -6.63 -15.51
C SER A 133 -0.81 -5.12 -15.62
N ASP A 134 -1.99 -4.67 -15.20
CA ASP A 134 -2.42 -3.28 -15.33
C ASP A 134 -1.56 -2.35 -14.48
N ILE A 135 -1.32 -2.72 -13.21
CA ILE A 135 -0.47 -1.93 -12.30
C ILE A 135 0.97 -1.91 -12.80
N SER A 136 1.49 -3.03 -13.30
CA SER A 136 2.84 -3.09 -13.88
C SER A 136 2.97 -2.16 -15.09
N ALA A 137 2.01 -2.18 -16.01
CA ALA A 137 1.99 -1.30 -17.16
C ALA A 137 1.95 0.18 -16.74
N TRP A 138 1.12 0.50 -15.75
CA TRP A 138 1.04 1.83 -15.16
C TRP A 138 2.39 2.27 -14.55
N ILE A 139 3.07 1.40 -13.80
CA ILE A 139 4.40 1.67 -13.23
C ILE A 139 5.41 1.99 -14.34
N GLN A 140 5.40 1.22 -15.43
CA GLN A 140 6.31 1.47 -16.57
C GLN A 140 6.02 2.82 -17.23
N GLN A 141 4.75 3.17 -17.43
CA GLN A 141 4.35 4.46 -17.97
C GLN A 141 4.75 5.62 -17.03
N TRP A 142 4.58 5.45 -15.72
CA TRP A 142 4.99 6.43 -14.72
C TRP A 142 6.51 6.67 -14.80
N LYS A 143 7.31 5.60 -14.83
CA LYS A 143 8.78 5.68 -14.95
C LYS A 143 9.21 6.39 -16.24
N ALA A 144 8.51 6.15 -17.35
CA ALA A 144 8.80 6.81 -18.62
C ALA A 144 8.44 8.32 -18.63
N THR A 145 7.43 8.73 -17.87
CA THR A 145 6.95 10.13 -17.83
C THR A 145 7.58 10.95 -16.70
N HIS A 146 8.23 10.30 -15.74
CA HIS A 146 8.94 10.91 -14.61
C HIS A 146 10.42 10.46 -14.57
N PRO A 147 11.18 10.65 -15.66
CA PRO A 147 12.60 10.31 -15.67
C PRO A 147 13.36 11.15 -14.64
N THR A 148 14.32 10.51 -13.96
CA THR A 148 15.26 11.13 -13.01
C THR A 148 16.16 12.18 -13.63
#